data_AF-B0DH07-F1
#
_entry.id   AF-B0DH07-F1
#
_cell.length_a   1.000
_cell.length_b   1.000
_cell.length_c   1.000
_cell.angle_alpha   90.00
_cell.angle_beta   90.00
_cell.angle_gamma   90.00
#
_symmetry.space_group_name_H-M   'P 1'
#
loop_
_entity.id
_entity.type
_entity.pdbx_description
1 polymer ?
#
loop_
_entity_poly.entity_id
_entity_poly.type
_entity_poly.pdbx_seq_one_letter_code
_entity_poly.pdbx_strand_id
1 'polypeptide(L)'
;MIHYVEGIKSQGSADGFNTEWSEQLHIDFAKDATERFRAYLDWLLRREELDNLESDDEEIGDSFEGTSHGSDIDPMVDDINDDEPTSNNNLPITHHLPVKPSFPLVNLEDIVNHFHATDFLPALTTFIQRHFPPPQQPILPNPTDRFDTFKHLSIHLHNLPATGCSNILQRIRAVPLIPGPRKDSAASFDIVLVRAEGEARNEVTKGTYLEGAATFILHKHCLRVAQVRMFFALPDHLRHNHSIPKFLAYIKWFNPLQAPDPDSGLYSVTRSSTRGRPVAEIIPICDLVSSCYLIPKLSTLICPRFMRIRTFASI
;
A
#
# COMPACT_ATOMS: atom_id res chain seq x y z
N MET A 1 17.16 -18.70 12.96
CA MET A 1 16.50 -18.35 11.69
C MET A 1 15.05 -18.87 11.57
N ILE A 2 14.42 -19.32 12.67
CA ILE A 2 13.03 -19.86 12.66
C ILE A 2 12.02 -18.78 13.09
N HIS A 3 12.49 -17.73 13.78
CA HIS A 3 11.68 -16.67 14.37
C HIS A 3 11.00 -15.72 13.37
N TYR A 4 11.36 -15.78 12.09
CA TYR A 4 10.80 -14.90 11.07
C TYR A 4 9.68 -15.53 10.26
N VAL A 5 9.37 -16.82 10.47
CA VAL A 5 8.35 -17.52 9.68
C VAL A 5 6.96 -16.92 9.90
N GLU A 6 6.58 -16.64 11.14
CA GLU A 6 5.29 -16.02 11.45
C GLU A 6 5.23 -14.55 10.99
N GLY A 7 6.35 -13.82 11.08
CA GLY A 7 6.47 -12.46 10.57
C GLY A 7 6.34 -12.39 9.05
N ILE A 8 7.01 -13.27 8.31
CA ILE A 8 6.92 -13.34 6.84
C ILE A 8 5.52 -13.78 6.40
N LYS A 9 4.89 -14.71 7.14
CA LYS A 9 3.51 -15.15 6.87
C LYS A 9 2.48 -14.04 7.09
N SER A 10 2.69 -13.16 8.05
CA SER A 10 1.76 -12.07 8.39
C SER A 10 2.03 -10.77 7.63
N GLN A 11 3.29 -10.48 7.27
CA GLN A 11 3.72 -9.19 6.73
C GLN A 11 4.28 -9.25 5.29
N GLY A 12 4.50 -10.44 4.72
CA GLY A 12 5.09 -10.61 3.39
C GLY A 12 6.61 -10.80 3.37
N SER A 13 7.17 -11.00 2.18
CA SER A 13 8.62 -11.15 1.96
C SER A 13 9.37 -9.85 2.22
N ALA A 14 10.56 -9.94 2.82
CA ALA A 14 11.39 -8.78 3.13
C ALA A 14 12.22 -8.23 1.94
N ASP A 15 11.91 -8.62 0.69
CA ASP A 15 12.65 -8.15 -0.49
C ASP A 15 12.24 -6.73 -0.87
N GLY A 16 13.00 -5.76 -0.36
CA GLY A 16 12.79 -4.33 -0.57
C GLY A 16 12.62 -3.50 0.71
N PHE A 17 12.71 -4.12 1.89
CA PHE A 17 12.78 -3.39 3.15
C PHE A 17 14.19 -2.85 3.36
N ASN A 18 14.28 -1.54 3.62
CA ASN A 18 15.42 -0.96 4.32
C ASN A 18 15.45 -1.60 5.72
N THR A 19 16.45 -2.45 6.00
CA THR A 19 16.58 -3.14 7.30
C THR A 19 16.85 -2.18 8.44
N GLU A 20 17.21 -0.93 8.13
CA GLU A 20 17.41 0.17 9.06
C GLU A 20 16.23 0.36 10.03
N TRP A 21 14.98 0.18 9.57
CA TRP A 21 13.81 0.36 10.43
C TRP A 21 13.61 -0.78 11.44
N SER A 22 13.84 -2.03 11.03
CA SER A 22 13.82 -3.16 11.97
C SER A 22 15.03 -3.15 12.91
N GLU A 23 16.17 -2.64 12.44
CA GLU A 23 17.36 -2.43 13.25
C GLU A 23 17.18 -1.29 14.25
N GLN A 24 16.57 -0.17 13.86
CA GLN A 24 16.17 0.91 14.77
C GLN A 24 15.18 0.43 15.81
N LEU A 25 14.17 -0.36 15.43
CA LEU A 25 13.22 -0.93 16.39
C LEU A 25 13.92 -1.85 17.40
N HIS A 26 14.88 -2.67 16.95
CA HIS A 26 15.69 -3.51 17.84
C HIS A 26 16.59 -2.68 18.76
N ILE A 27 17.16 -1.57 18.26
CA ILE A 27 17.96 -0.61 19.05
C ILE A 27 17.08 0.09 20.09
N ASP A 28 15.88 0.52 19.72
CA ASP A 28 14.97 1.24 20.59
C ASP A 28 14.39 0.32 21.68
N PHE A 29 14.05 -0.94 21.35
CA PHE A 29 13.68 -1.92 22.37
C PHE A 29 14.85 -2.25 23.31
N ALA A 30 16.08 -2.34 22.81
CA ALA A 30 17.25 -2.53 23.66
C ALA A 30 17.51 -1.31 24.56
N LYS A 31 17.31 -0.09 24.06
CA LYS A 31 17.40 1.14 24.85
C LYS A 31 16.32 1.21 25.92
N ASP A 32 15.05 0.96 25.58
CA ASP A 32 13.92 0.94 26.52
C ASP A 32 14.11 -0.14 27.60
N ALA A 33 14.56 -1.35 27.22
CA ALA A 33 14.91 -2.39 28.18
C ALA A 33 16.04 -1.95 29.13
N THR A 34 17.06 -1.27 28.61
CA THR A 34 18.18 -0.76 29.43
C THR A 34 17.72 0.40 30.33
N GLU A 35 16.84 1.27 29.85
CA GLU A 35 16.28 2.38 30.63
C GLU A 35 15.38 1.89 31.75
N ARG A 36 14.50 0.91 31.48
CA ARG A 36 13.70 0.22 32.50
C ARG A 36 14.56 -0.53 33.51
N PHE A 37 15.64 -1.17 33.05
CA PHE A 37 16.58 -1.84 33.93
C PHE A 37 17.35 -0.84 34.80
N ARG A 38 17.76 0.31 34.26
CA ARG A 38 18.35 1.41 35.05
C ARG A 38 17.36 1.99 36.06
N ALA A 39 16.11 2.23 35.66
CA ALA A 39 15.06 2.70 36.57
C ALA A 39 14.76 1.68 37.68
N TYR A 40 14.81 0.38 37.36
CA TYR A 40 14.69 -0.70 38.34
C TYR A 40 15.88 -0.74 39.30
N LEU A 41 17.11 -0.61 38.81
CA LEU A 41 18.31 -0.53 39.65
C LEU A 41 18.30 0.72 40.52
N ASP A 42 17.93 1.88 39.98
CA ASP A 42 17.80 3.13 40.73
C ASP A 42 16.72 3.00 41.82
N TRP A 43 15.56 2.39 41.51
CA TRP A 43 14.53 2.07 42.50
C TRP A 43 15.05 1.13 43.60
N LEU A 44 15.85 0.12 43.25
CA LEU A 44 16.38 -0.86 44.20
C LEU A 44 17.45 -0.24 45.11
N LEU A 45 18.32 0.60 44.54
CA LEU A 45 19.31 1.37 45.29
C LEU A 45 18.64 2.42 46.19
N ARG A 46 17.62 3.14 45.70
CA ARG A 46 16.81 4.08 46.51
C ARG A 46 16.13 3.38 47.68
N ARG A 47 15.76 2.10 47.50
CA ARG A 47 15.09 1.30 48.51
C ARG A 47 16.07 0.78 49.57
N GLU A 48 17.27 0.36 49.19
CA GLU A 48 18.35 0.08 50.15
C GLU A 48 18.76 1.34 50.92
N GLU A 49 18.71 2.51 50.28
CA GLU A 49 18.98 3.79 50.93
C GLU A 49 17.87 4.18 51.92
N LEU A 50 16.59 3.91 51.61
CA LEU A 50 15.49 4.09 52.57
C LEU A 50 15.53 3.08 53.73
N ASP A 51 15.93 1.84 53.50
CA ASP A 51 16.12 0.84 54.56
C ASP A 51 17.36 1.15 55.44
N ASN A 52 18.40 1.78 54.89
CA ASN A 52 19.59 2.24 55.64
C ASN A 52 19.38 3.59 56.35
N LEU A 53 18.45 4.45 55.88
CA LEU A 53 18.09 5.72 56.52
C LEU A 53 17.12 5.57 57.70
N GLU A 54 16.54 4.38 57.92
CA GLU A 54 15.88 4.03 59.20
C GLU A 54 16.91 3.66 60.29
N SER A 55 18.20 3.53 59.96
CA SER A 55 19.25 3.09 60.88
C SER A 55 20.33 4.10 61.24
N ASP A 56 20.52 5.24 60.55
CA ASP A 56 21.56 6.21 60.92
C ASP A 56 21.12 7.67 60.71
N ASP A 57 21.07 8.40 61.83
CA ASP A 57 21.12 9.87 61.92
C ASP A 57 22.52 10.40 61.49
N GLU A 58 22.56 11.67 61.07
CA GLU A 58 23.73 12.58 60.90
C GLU A 58 24.27 12.89 59.47
N GLU A 59 23.89 14.10 59.01
CA GLU A 59 24.76 15.25 58.65
C GLU A 59 25.57 15.34 57.32
N ILE A 60 25.17 16.34 56.49
CA ILE A 60 25.90 17.30 55.60
C ILE A 60 26.77 16.81 54.41
N GLY A 61 26.60 17.48 53.24
CA GLY A 61 27.76 17.92 52.44
C GLY A 61 27.71 17.97 50.91
N ASP A 62 27.05 19.00 50.36
CA ASP A 62 27.52 19.91 49.29
C ASP A 62 27.88 19.48 47.84
N SER A 63 27.40 20.36 46.94
CA SER A 63 28.01 20.89 45.71
C SER A 63 27.71 20.29 44.32
N PHE A 64 27.58 21.24 43.39
CA PHE A 64 26.94 21.28 42.09
C PHE A 64 28.00 21.59 41.01
N GLU A 65 27.61 21.40 39.74
CA GLU A 65 28.22 21.87 38.47
C GLU A 65 29.22 20.98 37.69
N GLY A 66 28.94 20.90 36.38
CA GLY A 66 29.76 20.26 35.36
C GLY A 66 29.25 20.55 33.93
N THR A 67 29.52 21.77 33.49
CA THR A 67 29.32 22.49 32.22
C THR A 67 29.40 21.75 30.85
N SER A 68 28.72 22.39 29.89
CA SER A 68 28.56 22.19 28.43
C SER A 68 29.81 22.38 27.54
N HIS A 69 29.75 21.78 26.33
CA HIS A 69 30.30 22.17 24.99
C HIS A 69 30.90 20.93 24.27
N GLY A 70 30.77 20.70 22.96
CA GLY A 70 30.32 21.49 21.83
C GLY A 70 30.15 20.63 20.57
N SER A 71 29.87 21.30 19.46
CA SER A 71 29.35 20.88 18.15
C SER A 71 30.19 19.91 17.32
N ASP A 72 29.56 19.29 16.31
CA ASP A 72 29.88 19.47 14.87
C ASP A 72 29.09 18.48 14.00
N ILE A 73 28.11 18.95 13.20
CA ILE A 73 27.60 18.19 12.04
C ILE A 73 27.39 19.16 10.86
N ASP A 74 28.15 18.88 9.81
CA ASP A 74 28.19 19.47 8.48
C ASP A 74 26.89 19.19 7.68
N PRO A 75 26.47 20.04 6.72
CA PRO A 75 25.16 19.97 6.10
C PRO A 75 25.18 18.99 4.92
N MET A 76 24.39 17.91 4.99
CA MET A 76 24.00 17.18 3.79
C MET A 76 22.81 17.88 3.12
N VAL A 77 22.98 18.10 1.84
CA VAL A 77 22.07 18.75 0.92
C VAL A 77 20.95 17.76 0.58
N ASP A 78 19.83 17.83 1.28
CA ASP A 78 18.57 17.19 0.84
C ASP A 78 17.77 18.19 0.01
N ASP A 79 17.72 17.91 -1.29
CA ASP A 79 16.91 18.64 -2.26
C ASP A 79 15.54 17.96 -2.41
N ILE A 80 14.52 18.82 -2.33
CA ILE A 80 13.12 18.69 -2.76
C ILE A 80 12.12 18.01 -1.82
N ASN A 81 11.63 18.84 -0.89
CA ASN A 81 10.25 18.90 -0.41
C ASN A 81 9.20 18.59 -1.51
N ASP A 82 8.39 17.55 -1.32
CA ASP A 82 7.14 17.37 -2.10
C ASP A 82 6.05 16.56 -1.34
N ASP A 83 6.12 16.47 0.00
CA ASP A 83 5.19 15.67 0.83
C ASP A 83 4.28 16.55 1.73
N GLU A 84 3.52 17.46 1.13
CA GLU A 84 2.30 17.99 1.77
C GLU A 84 1.08 17.32 1.12
N PRO A 85 0.28 16.52 1.85
CA PRO A 85 -0.91 15.85 1.31
C PRO A 85 -2.01 16.88 1.04
N THR A 86 -1.98 17.51 -0.15
CA THR A 86 -3.04 18.44 -0.52
C THR A 86 -4.31 17.66 -0.87
N SER A 87 -5.43 18.04 -0.25
CA SER A 87 -6.74 17.47 -0.54
C SER A 87 -7.14 17.77 -1.97
N ASN A 88 -7.20 16.75 -2.82
CA ASN A 88 -7.80 16.87 -4.15
C ASN A 88 -9.32 16.85 -3.98
N ASN A 89 -10.02 17.94 -4.27
CA ASN A 89 -11.48 18.08 -4.10
C ASN A 89 -12.36 16.98 -4.75
N ASN A 90 -11.79 16.09 -5.56
CA ASN A 90 -12.48 14.98 -6.23
C ASN A 90 -12.14 13.59 -5.65
N LEU A 91 -11.36 13.51 -4.56
CA LEU A 91 -10.98 12.25 -3.91
C LEU A 91 -11.47 12.22 -2.45
N PRO A 92 -11.70 11.02 -1.88
CA PRO A 92 -11.87 10.87 -0.45
C PRO A 92 -10.67 11.45 0.31
N ILE A 93 -10.89 11.94 1.53
CA ILE A 93 -9.84 12.47 2.41
C ILE A 93 -8.73 11.44 2.65
N THR A 94 -9.03 10.15 2.54
CA THR A 94 -8.06 9.07 2.71
C THR A 94 -7.11 8.89 1.54
N HIS A 95 -7.41 9.42 0.34
CA HIS A 95 -6.68 9.12 -0.90
C HIS A 95 -5.98 10.38 -1.43
N HIS A 96 -4.66 10.32 -1.53
CA HIS A 96 -3.82 11.43 -1.99
C HIS A 96 -3.04 11.05 -3.24
N LEU A 97 -3.15 11.89 -4.27
CA LEU A 97 -2.29 11.85 -5.46
C LEU A 97 -1.32 13.02 -5.40
N PRO A 98 -0.11 12.88 -6.00
CA PRO A 98 0.77 14.01 -6.25
C PRO A 98 0.03 15.14 -6.96
N VAL A 99 0.34 16.38 -6.57
CA VAL A 99 -0.30 17.58 -7.15
C VAL A 99 -0.06 17.66 -8.66
N LYS A 100 1.15 17.29 -9.11
CA LYS A 100 1.53 17.27 -10.52
C LYS A 100 1.61 15.84 -11.05
N PRO A 101 1.15 15.57 -12.27
CA PRO A 101 1.33 14.28 -12.90
C PRO A 101 2.83 14.01 -13.08
N SER A 102 3.24 12.78 -12.77
CA SER A 102 4.63 12.35 -12.91
C SER A 102 5.01 12.13 -14.37
N PHE A 103 4.03 11.72 -15.18
CA PHE A 103 4.18 11.64 -16.63
C PHE A 103 2.97 12.33 -17.27
N PRO A 104 3.10 13.61 -17.70
CA PRO A 104 2.02 14.36 -18.32
C PRO A 104 1.83 13.94 -19.79
N LEU A 105 0.59 14.08 -20.28
CA LEU A 105 0.24 13.94 -21.70
C LEU A 105 0.73 12.65 -22.38
N VAL A 106 0.65 11.51 -21.69
CA VAL A 106 1.07 10.20 -22.21
C VAL A 106 0.12 9.74 -23.33
N ASN A 107 0.64 9.28 -24.47
CA ASN A 107 -0.17 8.68 -25.54
C ASN A 107 -0.55 7.22 -25.27
N LEU A 108 -1.48 6.72 -26.07
CA LEU A 108 -1.91 5.33 -26.03
C LEU A 108 -0.78 4.33 -26.29
N GLU A 109 0.16 4.61 -27.20
CA GLU A 109 1.27 3.69 -27.51
C GLU A 109 2.18 3.49 -26.29
N ASP A 110 2.52 4.56 -25.57
CA ASP A 110 3.31 4.55 -24.36
C ASP A 110 2.57 3.85 -23.21
N ILE A 111 1.25 4.06 -23.10
CA ILE A 111 0.39 3.35 -22.14
C ILE A 111 0.44 1.83 -22.38
N VAL A 112 0.35 1.40 -23.64
CA VAL A 112 0.40 -0.02 -23.99
C VAL A 112 1.78 -0.60 -23.75
N ASN A 113 2.84 0.09 -24.18
CA ASN A 113 4.20 -0.44 -24.16
C ASN A 113 4.86 -0.37 -22.78
N HIS A 114 4.79 0.78 -22.11
CA HIS A 114 5.51 1.04 -20.86
C HIS A 114 4.70 0.65 -19.62
N PHE A 115 3.39 0.93 -19.60
CA PHE A 115 2.51 0.55 -18.49
C PHE A 115 1.89 -0.85 -18.67
N HIS A 116 2.14 -1.50 -19.81
CA HIS A 116 1.59 -2.81 -20.16
C HIS A 116 0.05 -2.86 -20.14
N ALA A 117 -0.61 -1.75 -20.46
CA ALA A 117 -2.06 -1.61 -20.44
C ALA A 117 -2.65 -1.82 -21.84
N THR A 118 -2.56 -3.04 -22.36
CA THR A 118 -2.97 -3.44 -23.71
C THR A 118 -4.44 -3.17 -24.03
N ASP A 119 -5.32 -3.36 -23.05
CA ASP A 119 -6.77 -3.23 -23.20
C ASP A 119 -7.27 -1.89 -22.62
N PHE A 120 -6.39 -0.89 -22.52
CA PHE A 120 -6.72 0.43 -21.95
C PHE A 120 -7.88 1.11 -22.67
N LEU A 121 -7.82 1.25 -23.99
CA LEU A 121 -8.85 1.94 -24.76
C LEU A 121 -10.22 1.23 -24.66
N PRO A 122 -10.33 -0.10 -24.88
CA PRO A 122 -11.59 -0.81 -24.66
C PRO A 122 -12.12 -0.72 -23.22
N ALA A 123 -11.24 -0.81 -22.22
CA ALA A 123 -11.63 -0.69 -20.82
C ALA A 123 -12.16 0.72 -20.50
N LEU A 124 -11.55 1.77 -21.06
CA LEU A 124 -11.99 3.15 -20.89
C LEU A 124 -13.31 3.43 -21.59
N THR A 125 -13.51 2.93 -22.81
CA THR A 125 -14.79 2.99 -23.50
C THR A 125 -15.89 2.33 -22.67
N THR A 126 -15.62 1.13 -22.13
CA THR A 126 -16.57 0.40 -21.28
C THR A 126 -16.91 1.18 -20.00
N PHE A 127 -15.89 1.77 -19.36
CA PHE A 127 -16.06 2.58 -18.16
C PHE A 127 -16.96 3.81 -18.42
N ILE A 128 -16.67 4.57 -19.47
CA ILE A 128 -17.46 5.75 -19.85
C ILE A 128 -18.90 5.37 -20.19
N GLN A 129 -19.11 4.30 -20.97
CA GLN A 129 -20.45 3.84 -21.35
C GLN A 129 -21.28 3.37 -20.15
N ARG A 130 -20.66 2.74 -19.14
CA ARG A 130 -21.35 2.33 -17.91
C ARG A 130 -21.87 3.53 -17.11
N HIS A 131 -21.11 4.63 -17.09
CA HIS A 131 -21.49 5.84 -16.39
C HIS A 131 -22.52 6.70 -17.15
N PHE A 132 -22.62 6.56 -18.47
CA PHE A 132 -23.58 7.29 -19.31
C PHE A 132 -24.45 6.31 -20.10
N PRO A 133 -25.45 5.66 -19.46
CA PRO A 133 -26.32 4.73 -20.14
C PRO A 133 -27.21 5.43 -21.19
N PRO A 134 -27.70 4.69 -22.21
CA PRO A 134 -28.61 5.24 -23.21
C PRO A 134 -29.84 5.90 -22.55
N PRO A 135 -30.31 7.08 -23.02
CA PRO A 135 -30.06 7.70 -24.33
C PRO A 135 -28.86 8.67 -24.40
N GLN A 136 -28.05 8.78 -23.33
CA GLN A 136 -26.90 9.69 -23.33
C GLN A 136 -25.83 9.22 -24.32
N GLN A 137 -25.25 10.15 -25.07
CA GLN A 137 -24.17 9.88 -26.02
C GLN A 137 -22.88 10.56 -25.53
N PRO A 138 -22.08 9.88 -24.70
CA PRO A 138 -20.83 10.43 -24.22
C PRO A 138 -19.79 10.50 -25.34
N ILE A 139 -18.84 11.42 -25.19
CA ILE A 139 -17.64 11.43 -26.03
C ILE A 139 -16.80 10.21 -25.65
N LEU A 140 -16.44 9.40 -26.65
CA LEU A 140 -15.65 8.20 -26.48
C LEU A 140 -14.16 8.50 -26.65
N PRO A 141 -13.28 7.73 -25.96
CA PRO A 141 -11.85 7.95 -26.03
C PRO A 141 -11.32 7.55 -27.41
N ASN A 142 -10.36 8.33 -27.90
CA ASN A 142 -9.70 8.16 -29.19
C ASN A 142 -8.21 7.83 -29.01
N PRO A 143 -7.55 7.19 -30.01
CA PRO A 143 -6.12 6.89 -29.93
C PRO A 143 -5.20 8.12 -29.83
N THR A 144 -5.69 9.29 -30.24
CA THR A 144 -4.97 10.56 -30.17
C THR A 144 -5.00 11.21 -28.79
N ASP A 145 -5.85 10.72 -27.89
CA ASP A 145 -6.02 11.29 -26.56
C ASP A 145 -4.74 11.13 -25.72
N ARG A 146 -4.54 12.11 -24.85
CA ARG A 146 -3.37 12.21 -23.98
C ARG A 146 -3.84 12.18 -22.53
N PHE A 147 -3.12 11.45 -21.70
CA PHE A 147 -3.51 11.21 -20.31
C PHE A 147 -2.41 11.67 -19.35
N ASP A 148 -2.81 12.40 -18.33
CA ASP A 148 -1.92 12.76 -17.22
C ASP A 148 -1.85 11.59 -16.23
N THR A 149 -0.64 11.13 -15.94
CA THR A 149 -0.42 9.89 -15.19
C THR A 149 0.44 10.11 -13.95
N PHE A 150 0.21 9.31 -12.91
CA PHE A 150 0.81 9.48 -11.59
C PHE A 150 1.62 8.25 -11.19
N LYS A 151 2.81 8.48 -10.62
CA LYS A 151 3.74 7.41 -10.20
C LYS A 151 3.22 6.60 -9.01
N HIS A 152 2.41 7.21 -8.15
CA HIS A 152 1.87 6.56 -6.97
C HIS A 152 0.56 7.19 -6.49
N LEU A 153 -0.12 6.45 -5.63
CA LEU A 153 -1.26 6.86 -4.82
C LEU A 153 -0.92 6.59 -3.36
N SER A 154 -1.19 7.55 -2.47
CA SER A 154 -1.06 7.35 -1.03
C SER A 154 -2.44 7.18 -0.40
N ILE A 155 -2.63 6.15 0.42
CA ILE A 155 -3.89 5.87 1.13
C ILE A 155 -3.63 5.89 2.65
N HIS A 156 -4.39 6.70 3.39
CA HIS A 156 -4.46 6.59 4.84
C HIS A 156 -5.35 5.43 5.24
N LEU A 157 -4.76 4.45 5.94
CA LEU A 157 -5.50 3.34 6.52
C LEU A 157 -6.22 3.80 7.79
N HIS A 158 -7.37 3.19 8.07
CA HIS A 158 -8.13 3.49 9.27
C HIS A 158 -7.34 3.04 10.50
N ASN A 159 -7.39 3.84 11.57
CA ASN A 159 -6.76 3.49 12.85
C ASN A 159 -7.25 2.12 13.31
N LEU A 160 -6.31 1.21 13.54
CA LEU A 160 -6.59 -0.09 14.15
C LEU A 160 -6.33 0.05 15.65
N PRO A 161 -7.37 0.16 16.50
CA PRO A 161 -7.18 0.40 17.94
C PRO A 161 -6.36 -0.72 18.60
N ALA A 162 -6.45 -1.93 18.05
CA ALA A 162 -5.73 -3.11 18.53
C ALA A 162 -4.21 -3.04 18.34
N THR A 163 -3.70 -2.22 17.40
CA THR A 163 -2.26 -2.10 17.13
C THR A 163 -1.65 -0.82 17.70
N GLY A 164 -2.47 0.11 18.21
CA GLY A 164 -2.01 1.43 18.66
C GLY A 164 -1.44 2.33 17.54
N CYS A 165 -1.35 1.82 16.31
CA CYS A 165 -0.87 2.56 15.16
C CYS A 165 -1.98 3.44 14.62
N SER A 166 -1.78 4.76 14.74
CA SER A 166 -2.64 5.75 14.11
C SER A 166 -1.98 6.31 12.85
N ASN A 167 -2.79 6.70 11.87
CA ASN A 167 -2.37 7.41 10.65
C ASN A 167 -1.37 6.66 9.75
N ILE A 168 -1.51 5.34 9.60
CA ILE A 168 -0.66 4.58 8.66
C ILE A 168 -0.92 5.08 7.23
N LEU A 169 0.10 5.68 6.62
CA LEU A 169 0.09 6.07 5.21
C LEU A 169 0.73 4.97 4.37
N GLN A 170 -0.03 4.46 3.41
CA GLN A 170 0.42 3.39 2.54
C GLN A 170 0.54 3.89 1.11
N ARG A 171 1.72 3.75 0.51
CA ARG A 171 2.01 4.23 -0.84
C ARG A 171 1.95 3.07 -1.85
N ILE A 172 1.10 3.20 -2.86
CA ILE A 172 0.87 2.24 -3.93
C ILE A 172 1.48 2.78 -5.21
N ARG A 173 2.38 2.04 -5.84
CA ARG A 173 3.15 2.45 -7.02
C ARG A 173 2.61 1.84 -8.32
N ALA A 174 2.65 2.65 -9.37
CA ALA A 174 2.36 2.27 -10.74
C ALA A 174 3.35 3.00 -11.67
N VAL A 175 4.59 2.53 -11.66
CA VAL A 175 5.73 3.16 -12.34
C VAL A 175 6.22 2.22 -13.44
N PRO A 176 6.28 2.68 -14.71
CA PRO A 176 6.86 1.91 -15.79
C PRO A 176 8.39 1.83 -15.62
N LEU A 177 9.06 1.05 -16.47
CA LEU A 177 10.52 1.11 -16.56
C LEU A 177 10.93 2.54 -16.97
N ILE A 178 11.75 3.21 -16.17
CA ILE A 178 12.27 4.55 -16.49
C ILE A 178 13.75 4.39 -16.84
N PRO A 179 14.15 4.67 -18.10
CA PRO A 179 15.55 4.63 -18.47
C PRO A 179 16.32 5.72 -17.72
N GLY A 180 17.44 5.35 -17.11
CA GLY A 180 18.25 6.25 -16.31
C GLY A 180 19.64 6.44 -16.91
N PRO A 181 20.33 7.58 -16.64
CA PRO A 181 21.63 7.87 -17.25
C PRO A 181 22.73 6.88 -16.84
N ARG A 182 22.58 6.20 -15.69
CA ARG A 182 23.51 5.17 -15.21
C ARG A 182 22.86 3.79 -15.11
N LYS A 183 21.60 3.74 -14.70
CA LYS A 183 20.85 2.51 -14.50
C LYS A 183 19.37 2.79 -14.66
N ASP A 184 18.68 1.89 -15.34
CA ASP A 184 17.23 1.96 -15.46
C ASP A 184 16.56 1.70 -14.11
N SER A 185 15.59 2.55 -13.78
CA SER A 185 14.70 2.31 -12.66
C SER A 185 13.70 1.23 -13.05
N ALA A 186 13.72 0.12 -12.31
CA ALA A 186 12.85 -1.01 -12.58
C ALA A 186 11.36 -0.63 -12.50
N ALA A 187 10.55 -1.24 -13.36
CA ALA A 187 9.11 -1.06 -13.32
C ALA A 187 8.54 -1.60 -11.99
N SER A 188 7.61 -0.85 -11.39
CA SER A 188 6.98 -1.16 -10.11
C SER A 188 5.46 -1.04 -10.26
N PHE A 189 4.77 -2.17 -10.12
CA PHE A 189 3.32 -2.27 -10.27
C PHE A 189 2.74 -3.06 -9.10
N ASP A 190 2.30 -2.32 -8.09
CA ASP A 190 1.89 -2.89 -6.80
C ASP A 190 0.57 -3.65 -6.89
N ILE A 191 0.40 -4.59 -5.96
CA ILE A 191 -0.81 -5.39 -5.81
C ILE A 191 -1.70 -4.74 -4.75
N VAL A 192 -3.00 -4.69 -5.03
CA VAL A 192 -3.97 -3.92 -4.26
C VAL A 192 -5.23 -4.73 -4.01
N LEU A 193 -5.89 -4.38 -2.92
CA LEU A 193 -7.23 -4.82 -2.60
C LEU A 193 -8.23 -3.78 -3.11
N VAL A 194 -9.22 -4.23 -3.86
CA VAL A 194 -10.18 -3.39 -4.57
C VAL A 194 -11.60 -3.77 -4.17
N ARG A 195 -12.47 -2.78 -4.00
CA ARG A 195 -13.92 -2.97 -3.94
C ARG A 195 -14.45 -3.28 -5.34
N ALA A 196 -14.82 -4.53 -5.59
CA ALA A 196 -15.46 -4.93 -6.83
C ALA A 196 -16.99 -4.77 -6.71
N GLU A 197 -17.57 -3.94 -7.59
CA GLU A 197 -19.01 -3.74 -7.69
C GLU A 197 -19.64 -4.74 -8.67
N GLY A 198 -20.85 -5.22 -8.37
CA GLY A 198 -21.63 -6.06 -9.28
C GLY A 198 -21.20 -7.53 -9.40
N GLU A 199 -20.17 -7.96 -8.67
CA GLU A 199 -19.85 -9.39 -8.55
C GLU A 199 -20.76 -10.08 -7.53
N ALA A 200 -21.14 -11.33 -7.85
CA ALA A 200 -21.85 -12.18 -6.90
C ALA A 200 -21.00 -12.34 -5.63
N ARG A 201 -21.67 -12.35 -4.46
CA ARG A 201 -21.01 -12.48 -3.16
C ARG A 201 -20.02 -13.64 -3.19
N ASN A 202 -18.77 -13.39 -2.80
CA ASN A 202 -17.82 -14.47 -2.64
C ASN A 202 -18.18 -15.26 -1.37
N GLU A 203 -18.79 -16.43 -1.52
CA GLU A 203 -19.17 -17.29 -0.40
C GLU A 203 -17.97 -17.73 0.46
N VAL A 204 -16.76 -17.72 -0.10
CA VAL A 204 -15.53 -18.05 0.64
C VAL A 204 -15.18 -16.99 1.68
N THR A 205 -15.36 -15.70 1.36
CA THR A 205 -15.00 -14.60 2.27
C THR A 205 -16.18 -14.16 3.14
N LYS A 206 -17.30 -14.87 3.07
CA LYS A 206 -18.51 -14.59 3.84
C LYS A 206 -18.24 -14.65 5.35
N GLY A 207 -18.68 -13.62 6.07
CA GLY A 207 -18.48 -13.49 7.51
C GLY A 207 -17.05 -13.10 7.90
N THR A 208 -16.17 -12.84 6.93
CA THR A 208 -14.81 -12.33 7.18
C THR A 208 -14.74 -10.83 6.90
N TYR A 209 -13.67 -10.17 7.34
CA TYR A 209 -13.39 -8.77 6.98
C TYR A 209 -13.19 -8.57 5.47
N LEU A 210 -12.94 -9.64 4.71
CA LEU A 210 -12.79 -9.63 3.25
C LEU A 210 -14.12 -9.80 2.50
N GLU A 211 -15.24 -9.98 3.20
CA GLU A 211 -16.55 -9.88 2.57
C GLU A 211 -16.79 -8.49 1.96
N GLY A 212 -16.05 -7.48 2.46
CA GLY A 212 -16.24 -6.07 2.17
C GLY A 212 -17.13 -5.40 3.21
N ALA A 213 -16.93 -4.10 3.42
CA ALA A 213 -17.77 -3.34 4.32
C ALA A 213 -19.19 -3.22 3.73
N ALA A 214 -20.19 -3.71 4.45
CA ALA A 214 -21.58 -3.35 4.19
C ALA A 214 -21.76 -1.89 4.63
N THR A 215 -21.42 -0.95 3.75
CA THR A 215 -21.87 0.44 3.95
C THR A 215 -23.40 0.41 3.87
N PHE A 216 -24.05 1.19 4.73
CA PHE A 216 -25.49 1.19 5.05
C PHE A 216 -26.46 1.35 3.86
N ILE A 217 -25.96 1.40 2.61
CA ILE A 217 -26.71 1.61 1.37
C ILE A 217 -26.42 0.47 0.39
N LEU A 218 -27.25 -0.59 0.48
CA LEU A 218 -27.67 -1.55 -0.57
C LEU A 218 -26.66 -2.23 -1.54
N HIS A 219 -25.37 -1.88 -1.57
CA HIS A 219 -24.39 -2.49 -2.46
C HIS A 219 -23.38 -3.30 -1.63
N LYS A 220 -23.51 -4.63 -1.65
CA LYS A 220 -22.50 -5.53 -1.10
C LYS A 220 -21.30 -5.55 -2.05
N HIS A 221 -20.28 -4.76 -1.75
CA HIS A 221 -19.02 -4.81 -2.48
C HIS A 221 -18.20 -6.00 -2.00
N CYS A 222 -17.70 -6.84 -2.92
CA CYS A 222 -16.74 -7.88 -2.57
C CYS A 222 -15.31 -7.34 -2.69
N LEU A 223 -14.42 -7.73 -1.78
CA LEU A 223 -13.00 -7.39 -1.95
C LEU A 223 -12.32 -8.39 -2.88
N ARG A 224 -11.55 -7.84 -3.84
CA ARG A 224 -10.83 -8.62 -4.83
C ARG A 224 -9.43 -8.07 -5.04
N VAL A 225 -8.50 -8.96 -5.35
CA VAL A 225 -7.10 -8.62 -5.57
C VAL A 225 -6.88 -8.21 -7.03
N ALA A 226 -6.15 -7.12 -7.22
CA ALA A 226 -5.76 -6.63 -8.54
C ALA A 226 -4.30 -6.16 -8.53
N GLN A 227 -3.69 -6.10 -9.70
CA GLN A 227 -2.42 -5.40 -9.91
C GLN A 227 -2.71 -4.06 -10.58
N VAL A 228 -2.28 -2.95 -9.96
CA VAL A 228 -2.39 -1.64 -10.61
C VAL A 228 -1.33 -1.53 -11.69
N ARG A 229 -1.71 -1.02 -12.86
CA ARG A 229 -0.75 -0.68 -13.91
C ARG A 229 -0.58 0.80 -14.11
N MET A 230 -1.60 1.61 -13.85
CA MET A 230 -1.52 3.04 -14.15
C MET A 230 -2.55 3.80 -13.32
N PHE A 231 -2.13 4.93 -12.74
CA PHE A 231 -3.02 5.95 -12.21
C PHE A 231 -3.08 7.10 -13.20
N PHE A 232 -4.28 7.61 -13.50
CA PHE A 232 -4.42 8.68 -14.47
C PHE A 232 -5.60 9.60 -14.19
N ALA A 233 -5.50 10.83 -14.67
CA ALA A 233 -6.61 11.76 -14.73
C ALA A 233 -7.33 11.62 -16.07
N LEU A 234 -8.64 11.49 -16.03
CA LEU A 234 -9.48 11.48 -17.20
C LEU A 234 -9.54 12.90 -17.81
N PRO A 235 -9.23 13.06 -19.12
CA PRO A 235 -9.31 14.35 -19.79
C PRO A 235 -10.70 14.99 -19.68
N ASP A 236 -10.76 16.30 -19.47
CA ASP A 236 -12.02 16.99 -19.19
C ASP A 236 -13.04 16.92 -20.34
N HIS A 237 -12.58 16.78 -21.59
CA HIS A 237 -13.48 16.56 -22.74
C HIS A 237 -14.21 15.22 -22.70
N LEU A 238 -13.69 14.20 -21.99
CA LEU A 238 -14.36 12.92 -21.76
C LEU A 238 -15.25 12.95 -20.51
N ARG A 239 -15.08 13.95 -19.63
CA ARG A 239 -15.78 14.08 -18.34
C ARG A 239 -17.09 14.83 -18.45
N HIS A 240 -17.96 14.48 -19.40
CA HIS A 240 -19.24 15.15 -19.65
C HIS A 240 -19.91 15.67 -18.34
N ASN A 241 -20.07 17.01 -18.22
CA ASN A 241 -20.61 17.71 -17.05
C ASN A 241 -20.02 17.34 -15.67
N HIS A 242 -18.77 16.89 -15.61
CA HIS A 242 -18.07 16.46 -14.39
C HIS A 242 -18.77 15.32 -13.62
N SER A 243 -19.68 14.59 -14.27
CA SER A 243 -20.51 13.57 -13.61
C SER A 243 -19.77 12.27 -13.32
N ILE A 244 -18.59 12.07 -13.90
CA ILE A 244 -17.75 10.87 -13.71
C ILE A 244 -16.46 11.20 -12.96
N PRO A 245 -15.92 10.23 -12.19
CA PRO A 245 -14.69 10.42 -11.42
C PRO A 245 -13.53 10.88 -12.29
N LYS A 246 -12.81 11.90 -11.83
CA LYS A 246 -11.64 12.43 -12.54
C LYS A 246 -10.47 11.47 -12.51
N PHE A 247 -10.19 10.88 -11.34
CA PHE A 247 -8.99 10.11 -11.10
C PHE A 247 -9.31 8.62 -11.09
N LEU A 248 -8.64 7.90 -12.00
CA LEU A 248 -8.94 6.52 -12.33
C LEU A 248 -7.66 5.67 -12.25
N ALA A 249 -7.84 4.38 -12.07
CA ALA A 249 -6.78 3.39 -12.11
C ALA A 249 -7.08 2.33 -13.18
N TYR A 250 -6.11 2.00 -14.02
CA TYR A 250 -6.14 0.80 -14.83
C TYR A 250 -5.54 -0.36 -14.04
N ILE A 251 -6.31 -1.43 -13.89
CA ILE A 251 -5.95 -2.59 -13.09
C ILE A 251 -6.04 -3.88 -13.90
N LYS A 252 -5.28 -4.90 -13.48
CA LYS A 252 -5.40 -6.28 -13.97
C LYS A 252 -5.86 -7.18 -12.84
N TRP A 253 -6.97 -7.87 -13.04
CA TRP A 253 -7.61 -8.67 -12.01
C TRP A 253 -6.89 -9.99 -11.74
N PHE A 254 -6.90 -10.41 -10.47
CA PHE A 254 -6.75 -11.82 -10.08
C PHE A 254 -8.11 -12.48 -10.00
N ASN A 255 -8.17 -13.80 -9.96
CA ASN A 255 -9.41 -14.53 -9.69
C ASN A 255 -9.94 -14.20 -8.27
N PRO A 256 -11.26 -14.33 -8.03
CA PRO A 256 -11.82 -14.19 -6.70
C PRO A 256 -11.05 -15.02 -5.66
N LEU A 257 -10.97 -14.50 -4.43
CA LEU A 257 -10.25 -15.15 -3.33
C LEU A 257 -10.79 -16.56 -3.10
N GLN A 258 -9.91 -17.55 -3.18
CA GLN A 258 -10.23 -18.96 -2.92
C GLN A 258 -10.04 -19.28 -1.44
N ALA A 259 -10.57 -20.44 -1.02
CA ALA A 259 -10.46 -20.89 0.36
C ALA A 259 -9.02 -20.75 0.88
N PRO A 260 -8.84 -20.25 2.12
CA PRO A 260 -7.53 -20.17 2.75
C PRO A 260 -6.84 -21.53 2.71
N ASP A 261 -5.56 -21.53 2.38
CA ASP A 261 -4.74 -22.73 2.44
C ASP A 261 -4.57 -23.16 3.91
N PRO A 262 -4.79 -24.44 4.24
CA PRO A 262 -4.91 -24.89 5.63
C PRO A 262 -3.61 -24.71 6.44
N ASP A 263 -2.45 -24.76 5.78
CA ASP A 263 -1.15 -24.70 6.45
C ASP A 263 -0.66 -23.24 6.63
N SER A 264 -1.01 -22.37 5.69
CA SER A 264 -0.56 -20.97 5.68
C SER A 264 -1.61 -19.98 6.21
N GLY A 265 -2.90 -20.34 6.15
CA GLY A 265 -4.02 -19.43 6.42
C GLY A 265 -4.22 -18.35 5.34
N LEU A 266 -3.44 -18.37 4.25
CA LEU A 266 -3.47 -17.34 3.23
C LEU A 266 -4.46 -17.68 2.10
N TYR A 267 -5.08 -16.64 1.54
CA TYR A 267 -5.99 -16.80 0.41
C TYR A 267 -5.22 -17.07 -0.87
N SER A 268 -5.64 -18.08 -1.64
CA SER A 268 -5.02 -18.37 -2.93
C SER A 268 -5.62 -17.52 -4.04
N VAL A 269 -4.75 -16.94 -4.87
CA VAL A 269 -5.11 -16.15 -6.04
C VAL A 269 -4.29 -16.58 -7.27
N THR A 270 -4.90 -16.44 -8.44
CA THR A 270 -4.25 -16.65 -9.74
C THR A 270 -4.66 -15.53 -10.67
N ARG A 271 -3.87 -15.18 -11.69
CA ARG A 271 -4.24 -14.11 -12.63
C ARG A 271 -5.55 -14.47 -13.34
N SER A 272 -6.49 -13.52 -13.38
CA SER A 272 -7.73 -13.68 -14.11
C SER A 272 -7.45 -13.62 -15.60
N SER A 273 -7.98 -14.58 -16.36
CA SER A 273 -7.83 -14.60 -17.81
C SER A 273 -9.09 -15.08 -18.52
N THR A 274 -9.49 -14.34 -19.55
CA THR A 274 -10.57 -14.70 -20.46
C THR A 274 -9.98 -14.90 -21.85
N ARG A 275 -10.21 -16.08 -22.45
CA ARG A 275 -9.69 -16.44 -23.79
C ARG A 275 -8.16 -16.21 -23.93
N GLY A 276 -7.40 -16.47 -22.87
CA GLY A 276 -5.94 -16.35 -22.85
C GLY A 276 -5.40 -14.93 -22.66
N ARG A 277 -6.26 -13.91 -22.51
CA ARG A 277 -5.84 -12.54 -22.19
C ARG A 277 -6.12 -12.21 -20.72
N PRO A 278 -5.26 -11.44 -20.02
CA PRO A 278 -5.56 -10.97 -18.68
C PRO A 278 -6.83 -10.14 -18.66
N VAL A 279 -7.69 -10.34 -17.65
CA VAL A 279 -8.86 -9.48 -17.48
C VAL A 279 -8.41 -8.17 -16.85
N ALA A 280 -8.67 -7.06 -17.53
CA ALA A 280 -8.32 -5.72 -17.09
C ALA A 280 -9.56 -4.83 -17.04
N GLU A 281 -9.50 -3.81 -16.19
CA GLU A 281 -10.60 -2.87 -15.97
C GLU A 281 -10.07 -1.50 -15.56
N ILE A 282 -10.88 -0.47 -15.82
CA ILE A 282 -10.64 0.87 -15.31
C ILE A 282 -11.66 1.14 -14.21
N ILE A 283 -11.15 1.57 -13.06
CA ILE A 283 -11.95 1.84 -11.86
C ILE A 283 -11.64 3.24 -11.32
N PRO A 284 -12.56 3.85 -10.57
CA PRO A 284 -12.27 4.98 -9.72
C PRO A 284 -11.16 4.65 -8.70
N ILE A 285 -10.25 5.58 -8.46
CA ILE A 285 -9.19 5.39 -7.45
C ILE A 285 -9.77 5.19 -6.04
N CYS A 286 -10.96 5.75 -5.76
CA CYS A 286 -11.63 5.56 -4.49
C CYS A 286 -12.06 4.12 -4.21
N ASP A 287 -12.04 3.22 -5.19
CA ASP A 287 -12.34 1.80 -4.98
C ASP A 287 -11.12 0.99 -4.50
N LEU A 288 -9.93 1.58 -4.56
CA LEU A 288 -8.73 1.01 -3.98
C LEU A 288 -8.75 1.16 -2.47
N VAL A 289 -8.59 0.04 -1.75
CA VAL A 289 -8.69 -0.02 -0.29
C VAL A 289 -7.31 0.05 0.37
N SER A 290 -6.41 -0.82 -0.07
CA SER A 290 -5.06 -0.96 0.49
C SER A 290 -4.16 -1.71 -0.49
N SER A 291 -2.87 -1.78 -0.20
CA SER A 291 -1.95 -2.71 -0.87
C SER A 291 -2.11 -4.07 -0.22
N CYS A 292 -1.69 -5.09 -0.96
CA CYS A 292 -1.50 -6.43 -0.41
C CYS A 292 -0.29 -7.06 -1.09
N TYR A 293 0.26 -8.11 -0.50
CA TYR A 293 1.46 -8.76 -1.02
C TYR A 293 1.13 -10.14 -1.57
N LEU A 294 1.82 -10.54 -2.63
CA LEU A 294 1.73 -11.88 -3.17
C LEU A 294 2.92 -12.72 -2.72
N ILE A 295 2.64 -13.87 -2.13
CA ILE A 295 3.65 -14.84 -1.72
C ILE A 295 3.57 -16.04 -2.67
N PRO A 296 4.66 -16.48 -3.30
CA PRO A 296 4.62 -17.65 -4.17
C PRO A 296 4.26 -18.91 -3.39
N LYS A 297 3.38 -19.75 -3.95
CA LYS A 297 3.15 -21.10 -3.42
C LYS A 297 4.30 -22.01 -3.84
N LEU A 298 5.24 -22.22 -2.93
CA LEU A 298 6.35 -23.15 -3.13
C LEU A 298 5.87 -24.59 -2.82
N SER A 299 5.52 -25.36 -3.86
CA SER A 299 5.26 -26.79 -3.69
C SER A 299 6.59 -27.55 -3.67
N THR A 300 6.79 -28.42 -2.69
CA THR A 300 7.96 -29.32 -2.54
C THR A 300 8.06 -30.42 -3.61
N LEU A 301 7.07 -30.55 -4.50
CA LEU A 301 7.09 -31.51 -5.60
C LEU A 301 7.47 -30.82 -6.92
N ILE A 302 8.70 -31.08 -7.37
CA ILE A 302 9.14 -30.79 -8.74
C ILE A 302 8.31 -31.66 -9.68
N CYS A 303 7.27 -31.08 -10.27
CA CYS A 303 6.45 -31.76 -11.29
C CYS A 303 6.78 -31.16 -12.67
N PRO A 304 7.33 -31.94 -13.62
CA PRO A 304 7.91 -31.41 -14.86
C PRO A 304 6.90 -31.01 -15.94
N ARG A 305 5.60 -30.91 -15.64
CA ARG A 305 4.57 -30.55 -16.64
C ARG A 305 3.57 -29.54 -16.09
N PHE A 306 3.62 -28.34 -16.68
CA PHE A 306 2.70 -27.20 -16.53
C PHE A 306 2.67 -26.53 -15.15
N MET A 307 3.62 -25.61 -14.95
CA MET A 307 3.64 -24.72 -13.79
C MET A 307 2.59 -23.61 -13.95
N ARG A 308 1.36 -23.85 -13.47
CA ARG A 308 0.48 -22.74 -13.08
C ARG A 308 0.98 -22.22 -11.74
N ILE A 309 1.78 -21.15 -11.77
CA ILE A 309 2.25 -20.47 -10.57
C ILE A 309 1.00 -19.99 -9.80
N ARG A 310 0.75 -20.60 -8.64
CA ARG A 310 -0.23 -20.10 -7.68
C ARG A 310 0.48 -19.15 -6.73
N THR A 311 -0.15 -18.03 -6.46
CA THR A 311 0.32 -17.03 -5.48
C THR A 311 -0.71 -16.92 -4.38
N PHE A 312 -0.26 -16.73 -3.16
CA PHE A 312 -1.08 -16.39 -2.02
C PHE A 312 -1.13 -14.89 -1.87
N ALA A 313 -2.27 -14.34 -1.44
CA ALA A 313 -2.36 -12.95 -1.03
C ALA A 313 -2.24 -12.88 0.50
N SER A 314 -1.28 -12.09 1.00
CA SER A 314 -1.23 -11.63 2.39
C SER A 314 -2.06 -10.36 2.47
N ILE A 315 -3.19 -10.42 3.17
CA ILE A 315 -4.20 -9.35 3.28
C ILE A 315 -4.47 -9.04 4.74
#